data_AF-A0A8T0LE80-F1
#
_entry.id   AF-A0A8T0LE80-F1
#
_cell.length_a   1.000
_cell.length_b   1.000
_cell.length_c   1.000
_cell.angle_alpha   90.00
_cell.angle_beta   90.00
_cell.angle_gamma   90.00
#
_symmetry.space_group_name_H-M   'P 1'
#
loop_
_entity.id
_entity.type
_entity.pdbx_description
1 polymer ?
#
loop_
_entity_poly.entity_id
_entity_poly.type
_entity_poly.pdbx_seq_one_letter_code
_entity_poly.pdbx_strand_id
1 'polypeptide(L)'
;MMVFVPSSSGGQKRSRKANGDAIVDAMLEIVIASKMRVNAILKNDDKFSISKCIKVLDELQGVDEQFYFLVLDLFENNSSAREIFISLKGDKRLPCFHL
;
A
#
# COMPACT_ATOMS: atom_id res chain seq x y z
N MET A 1 15.91 -61.18 38.70
CA MET A 1 16.75 -60.37 37.78
C MET A 1 16.33 -58.92 37.95
N MET A 2 17.21 -58.08 38.47
CA MET A 2 16.94 -56.68 38.82
C MET A 2 17.36 -55.81 37.63
N VAL A 3 16.41 -55.12 36.98
CA VAL A 3 16.74 -54.19 35.90
C VAL A 3 17.09 -52.84 36.50
N PHE A 4 18.37 -52.47 36.41
CA PHE A 4 18.88 -51.15 36.73
C PHE A 4 18.78 -50.28 35.48
N VAL A 5 17.87 -49.31 35.48
CA VAL A 5 17.87 -48.21 34.50
C VAL A 5 18.41 -46.98 35.23
N PRO A 6 19.60 -46.44 34.86
CA PRO A 6 20.09 -45.22 35.46
C PRO A 6 19.30 -44.02 34.93
N SER A 7 18.81 -43.24 35.89
CA SER A 7 18.30 -41.89 35.70
C SER A 7 19.34 -40.95 35.08
N SER A 8 18.95 -40.18 34.07
CA SER A 8 19.61 -38.91 33.73
C SER A 8 18.57 -37.79 33.62
N SER A 9 18.27 -37.19 34.77
CA SER A 9 17.57 -35.93 34.88
C SER A 9 18.49 -34.80 34.42
N GLY A 10 18.45 -34.45 33.14
CA GLY A 10 19.11 -33.28 32.58
C GLY A 10 18.09 -32.36 31.95
N GLY A 11 17.30 -31.67 32.78
CA GLY A 11 16.29 -30.71 32.32
C GLY A 11 16.94 -29.58 31.51
N GLN A 12 16.74 -29.59 30.20
CA GLN A 12 17.12 -28.50 29.30
C GLN A 12 16.21 -27.30 29.56
N LYS A 13 16.49 -26.53 30.62
CA LYS A 13 15.79 -25.28 30.92
C LYS A 13 16.44 -24.16 30.09
N ARG A 14 16.17 -24.16 28.78
CA ARG A 14 16.49 -23.02 27.91
C ARG A 14 15.66 -21.83 28.41
N SER A 15 16.36 -20.82 28.91
CA SER A 15 15.83 -19.59 29.50
C SER A 15 14.70 -18.98 28.66
N ARG A 16 13.45 -19.06 29.14
CA ARG A 16 12.28 -18.37 28.57
C ARG A 16 12.21 -16.92 29.06
N LYS A 17 13.28 -16.13 28.89
CA LYS A 17 13.33 -14.72 29.29
C LYS A 17 13.62 -13.74 28.14
N ALA A 18 13.64 -14.22 26.90
CA ALA A 18 13.88 -13.39 25.71
C ALA A 18 12.61 -13.08 24.89
N ASN A 19 11.44 -13.67 25.25
CA ASN A 19 10.24 -13.55 24.42
C ASN A 19 9.49 -12.22 24.57
N GLY A 20 9.56 -11.56 25.72
CA GLY A 20 8.80 -10.31 25.96
C GLY A 20 9.29 -9.19 25.05
N ASP A 21 10.61 -8.98 25.02
CA ASP A 21 11.24 -7.95 24.19
C ASP A 21 11.03 -8.22 22.70
N ALA A 22 11.12 -9.49 22.27
CA ALA A 22 10.86 -9.87 20.89
C ALA A 22 9.41 -9.62 20.45
N ILE A 23 8.44 -9.75 21.36
CA ILE A 23 7.03 -9.45 21.08
C ILE A 23 6.82 -7.93 20.96
N VAL A 24 7.41 -7.15 21.87
CA VAL A 24 7.34 -5.68 21.83
C VAL A 24 7.99 -5.14 20.56
N ASP A 25 9.14 -5.69 20.17
CA ASP A 25 9.86 -5.32 18.95
C ASP A 25 9.05 -5.67 17.69
N ALA A 26 8.47 -6.88 17.64
CA ALA A 26 7.57 -7.27 16.56
C ALA A 26 6.31 -6.40 16.48
N MET A 27 5.73 -5.99 17.62
CA MET A 27 4.62 -5.05 17.64
C MET A 27 5.04 -3.67 17.14
N LEU A 28 6.22 -3.19 17.53
CA LEU A 28 6.77 -1.92 17.04
C LEU A 28 6.97 -1.97 15.52
N GLU A 29 7.52 -3.06 14.98
CA GLU A 29 7.65 -3.27 13.53
C GLU A 29 6.29 -3.27 12.82
N ILE A 30 5.28 -3.96 13.37
CA ILE A 30 3.92 -3.96 12.80
C ILE A 30 3.33 -2.55 12.79
N VAL A 31 3.51 -1.78 13.87
CA VAL A 31 3.06 -0.38 13.97
C VAL A 31 3.81 0.51 12.97
N ILE A 32 5.13 0.36 12.85
CA ILE A 32 5.95 1.09 11.88
C ILE A 32 5.51 0.75 10.45
N ALA A 33 5.34 -0.51 10.12
CA ALA A 33 4.87 -0.96 8.81
C ALA A 33 3.45 -0.48 8.50
N SER A 34 2.55 -0.49 9.50
CA SER A 34 1.19 0.06 9.36
C SER A 34 1.22 1.57 9.11
N LYS A 35 2.01 2.33 9.89
CA LYS A 35 2.22 3.77 9.70
C LYS A 35 2.83 4.07 8.34
N MET A 36 3.79 3.27 7.87
CA MET A 36 4.39 3.41 6.54
C MET A 36 3.35 3.24 5.43
N ARG A 37 2.44 2.26 5.56
CA ARG A 37 1.33 2.07 4.61
C ARG A 37 0.37 3.26 4.61
N VAL A 38 -0.03 3.76 5.78
CA VAL A 38 -0.92 4.93 5.90
C VAL A 38 -0.25 6.21 5.39
N ASN A 39 1.02 6.43 5.72
CA ASN A 39 1.77 7.59 5.25
C ASN A 39 2.06 7.53 3.75
N ALA A 40 2.23 6.33 3.18
CA ALA A 40 2.26 6.16 1.72
C ALA A 40 0.92 6.55 1.11
N ILE A 41 -0.22 6.13 1.68
CA ILE A 41 -1.56 6.54 1.22
C ILE A 41 -1.72 8.07 1.29
N LEU A 42 -1.33 8.71 2.40
CA LEU A 42 -1.41 10.17 2.57
C LEU A 42 -0.46 10.96 1.65
N LYS A 43 0.76 10.46 1.41
CA LYS A 43 1.70 11.08 0.46
C LYS A 43 1.31 10.85 -1.00
N ASN A 44 0.45 9.86 -1.28
CA ASN A 44 -0.09 9.65 -2.61
C ASN A 44 -1.16 10.69 -2.98
N ASP A 45 -1.74 11.45 -2.03
CA ASP A 45 -2.67 12.53 -2.37
C ASP A 45 -2.00 13.63 -3.20
N ASP A 46 -0.70 13.92 -2.99
CA ASP A 46 0.04 14.84 -3.86
C ASP A 46 0.27 14.23 -5.26
N LYS A 47 0.62 12.94 -5.31
CA LYS A 47 0.89 12.20 -6.55
C LYS A 47 -0.35 12.09 -7.43
N PHE A 48 -1.51 11.85 -6.82
CA PHE A 48 -2.81 11.70 -7.47
C PHE A 48 -3.73 12.90 -7.17
N SER A 49 -3.15 14.07 -6.94
CA SER A 49 -3.93 15.28 -6.69
C SER A 49 -4.81 15.61 -7.90
N ILE A 50 -5.96 16.21 -7.63
CA ILE A 50 -6.90 16.67 -8.66
C ILE A 50 -6.16 17.57 -9.66
N SER A 51 -5.34 18.52 -9.18
CA SER A 51 -4.53 19.39 -10.04
C SER A 51 -3.61 18.62 -11.00
N LYS A 52 -3.00 17.52 -10.55
CA LYS A 52 -2.16 16.66 -11.41
C LYS A 52 -3.01 15.93 -12.46
N CYS A 53 -4.18 15.43 -12.06
CA CYS A 53 -5.11 14.75 -12.97
C CYS A 53 -5.63 15.70 -14.05
N ILE A 54 -5.98 16.94 -13.68
CA ILE A 54 -6.41 17.99 -14.62
C ILE A 54 -5.31 18.29 -15.63
N LYS A 55 -4.07 18.56 -15.18
CA LYS A 55 -2.94 18.78 -16.10
C LYS A 55 -2.74 17.63 -17.07
N VAL A 56 -2.90 16.40 -16.58
CA VAL A 56 -2.78 15.21 -17.41
C VAL A 56 -3.91 15.13 -18.44
N LEU A 57 -5.13 15.48 -18.05
CA LEU A 57 -6.32 15.51 -18.91
C LEU A 57 -6.19 16.61 -19.98
N ASP A 58 -5.67 17.79 -19.63
CA ASP A 58 -5.42 18.90 -20.56
C ASP A 58 -4.39 18.57 -21.65
N GLU A 59 -3.45 17.67 -21.35
CA GLU A 59 -2.46 17.20 -22.32
C GLU A 59 -3.04 16.16 -23.30
N LEU A 60 -4.23 15.59 -23.03
CA LEU A 60 -4.90 14.67 -23.94
C LEU A 60 -5.59 15.47 -25.05
N GLN A 61 -5.30 15.12 -26.30
CA GLN A 61 -5.96 15.73 -27.47
C GLN A 61 -7.25 14.99 -27.81
N GLY A 62 -8.28 15.72 -28.25
CA GLY A 62 -9.55 15.14 -28.71
C GLY A 62 -10.53 14.77 -27.60
N VAL A 63 -10.32 15.28 -26.38
CA VAL A 63 -11.27 15.15 -25.28
C VAL A 63 -12.44 16.12 -25.52
N ASP A 64 -13.65 15.58 -25.66
CA ASP A 64 -14.87 16.39 -25.76
C ASP A 64 -15.16 17.12 -24.45
N GLU A 65 -15.77 18.31 -24.53
CA GLU A 65 -16.07 19.16 -23.37
C GLU A 65 -17.00 18.46 -22.35
N GLN A 66 -18.02 17.72 -22.82
CA GLN A 66 -18.93 17.00 -21.91
C GLN A 66 -18.20 15.88 -21.18
N PHE A 67 -17.32 15.18 -21.91
CA PHE A 67 -16.50 14.12 -21.32
C PHE A 67 -15.47 14.70 -20.33
N TYR A 68 -14.91 15.87 -20.62
CA TYR A 68 -14.00 16.57 -19.71
C TYR A 68 -14.68 16.86 -18.36
N PHE A 69 -15.88 17.45 -18.38
CA PHE A 69 -16.63 17.73 -17.14
C PHE A 69 -17.01 16.47 -16.37
N LEU A 70 -17.41 15.40 -17.07
CA LEU A 70 -17.71 14.12 -16.45
C LEU A 70 -16.50 13.53 -15.71
N VAL A 71 -15.31 13.63 -16.33
CA VAL A 71 -14.06 13.15 -15.72
C VAL A 71 -13.65 14.02 -14.53
N LEU A 72 -13.86 15.34 -14.57
CA LEU A 72 -13.62 16.22 -13.42
C LEU A 72 -14.48 15.84 -12.22
N ASP A 73 -15.79 15.63 -12.43
CA ASP A 73 -16.72 15.21 -11.37
C ASP A 73 -16.31 13.84 -10.78
N LEU A 74 -15.83 12.93 -11.63
CA LEU A 74 -15.31 11.64 -11.19
C LEU A 74 -14.06 11.80 -10.31
N PHE A 75 -13.12 12.70 -10.64
CA PHE A 75 -11.92 12.93 -9.84
C PHE A 75 -12.21 13.57 -8.49
N GLU A 76 -13.21 14.45 -8.42
CA GLU A 76 -13.60 15.13 -7.19
C GLU A 76 -14.19 14.16 -6.16
N ASN A 77 -14.97 13.18 -6.63
CA ASN A 77 -15.67 12.24 -5.77
C ASN A 77 -14.94 10.89 -5.57
N ASN A 78 -13.91 10.58 -6.36
CA ASN A 78 -13.29 9.25 -6.36
C ASN A 78 -11.75 9.27 -6.41
N SER A 79 -11.10 9.08 -5.26
CA SER A 79 -9.64 9.01 -5.15
C SER A 79 -9.01 7.84 -5.91
N SER A 80 -9.69 6.69 -6.00
CA SER A 80 -9.18 5.53 -6.74
C SER A 80 -9.19 5.77 -8.25
N ALA A 81 -10.17 6.54 -8.76
CA ALA A 81 -10.19 6.94 -10.17
C ALA A 81 -8.98 7.82 -10.52
N ARG A 82 -8.58 8.73 -9.62
CA ARG A 82 -7.36 9.55 -9.78
C ARG A 82 -6.10 8.69 -9.86
N GLU A 83 -5.99 7.69 -8.98
CA GLU A 83 -4.86 6.76 -8.96
C GLU A 83 -4.76 5.92 -10.25
N ILE A 84 -5.89 5.35 -10.69
CA ILE A 84 -5.95 4.57 -11.93
C ILE A 84 -5.59 5.45 -13.13
N PHE A 85 -6.18 6.63 -13.24
CA PHE A 85 -5.96 7.55 -14.37
C PHE A 85 -4.49 7.97 -14.51
N ILE A 86 -3.86 8.39 -13.42
CA ILE A 86 -2.43 8.77 -13.41
C ILE A 86 -1.55 7.55 -13.70
N SER A 87 -1.89 6.37 -13.20
CA SER A 87 -1.13 5.15 -13.45
C SER A 87 -1.21 4.69 -14.91
N LEU A 88 -2.38 4.83 -15.54
CA LEU A 88 -2.58 4.50 -16.96
C LEU A 88 -1.76 5.39 -17.91
N LYS A 89 -1.44 6.64 -17.52
CA LYS A 89 -0.57 7.53 -18.32
C LYS A 89 0.86 7.01 -18.44
N GLY A 90 1.33 6.19 -17.51
CA GLY A 90 2.71 5.66 -17.51
C GLY A 90 2.98 4.66 -18.65
N ASP A 91 1.95 3.96 -19.15
CA ASP A 91 2.11 2.72 -19.91
C ASP A 91 1.61 2.76 -21.35
N LYS A 92 1.80 3.90 -22.02
CA LYS A 92 1.59 4.18 -23.46
C LYS A 92 0.35 5.04 -23.70
N ARG A 93 0.59 6.08 -24.50
CA ARG A 93 -0.41 6.89 -25.19
C ARG A 93 -1.55 5.97 -25.64
N LEU A 94 -2.73 6.15 -25.09
CA LEU A 94 -3.94 5.59 -25.67
C LEU A 94 -4.22 6.42 -26.94
N PRO A 95 -3.93 5.94 -28.17
CA PRO A 95 -4.78 6.38 -29.26
C PRO A 95 -6.19 5.84 -28.95
N CYS A 96 -7.22 6.50 -29.46
CA CYS A 96 -8.62 6.11 -29.32
C CYS A 96 -9.38 6.75 -28.15
N PHE A 97 -9.63 8.05 -28.28
CA PHE A 97 -11.01 8.57 -28.23
C PHE A 97 -11.27 9.29 -29.57
N HIS A 98 -11.24 8.53 -30.67
CA HIS A 98 -11.84 8.99 -31.92
C HIS A 98 -12.96 7.99 -32.20
N LEU A 99 -14.18 8.41 -31.89
CA LEU A 99 -15.40 7.73 -32.30
C LEU A 99 -15.65 8.05 -33.78
#